data_AF-A0AA97MI97-F1
#
_entry.id   AF-A0AA97MI97-F1
#
_cell.length_a   1.000
_cell.length_b   1.000
_cell.length_c   1.000
_cell.angle_alpha   90.00
_cell.angle_beta   90.00
_cell.angle_gamma   90.00
#
_symmetry.space_group_name_H-M   'P 1'
#
loop_
_entity.id
_entity.type
_entity.pdbx_description
1 polymer ?
#
loop_
_entity_poly.entity_id
_entity_poly.type
_entity_poly.pdbx_seq_one_letter_code
_entity_poly.pdbx_strand_id
1 'polypeptide(L)'
;QSYYHRLERKQAEEELLGVRNKQEPPKLVTPFIQKVETYDSVVRIAGSLGQVAVSTCYSPRRAIDAVHHALVEEVIGRRYSKLPPYFVRFLQLFLQLMKVEEAQRKMSLALGEQQPHGQEQKSQVESIYQALKIRACSSEEEAEDEFLQLLCVRKGKKLMARLLPHLTREQGEKILLTITHHLPFLMKKDLLDE
;
A
#
# COMPACT_ATOMS: atom_id res chain seq x y z
N GLN A 1 -25.85 18.61 -11.50
CA GLN A 1 -25.07 19.52 -12.37
C GLN A 1 -23.89 20.18 -11.65
N SER A 2 -24.06 20.80 -10.48
CA SER A 2 -22.98 21.53 -9.76
C SER A 2 -21.75 20.71 -9.38
N TYR A 3 -21.86 19.38 -9.32
CA TYR A 3 -20.74 18.47 -9.12
C TYR A 3 -19.82 18.41 -10.34
N TYR A 4 -20.38 18.28 -11.55
CA TYR A 4 -19.61 18.18 -12.80
C TYR A 4 -18.87 19.49 -13.11
N HIS A 5 -19.52 20.64 -12.90
CA HIS A 5 -18.86 21.94 -13.05
C HIS A 5 -17.69 22.15 -12.08
N ARG A 6 -17.76 21.58 -10.86
CA ARG A 6 -16.64 21.61 -9.91
C ARG A 6 -15.49 20.71 -10.35
N LEU A 7 -15.80 19.60 -11.01
CA LEU A 7 -14.83 18.66 -11.55
C LEU A 7 -14.11 19.24 -12.77
N GLU A 8 -14.84 19.87 -13.69
CA GLU A 8 -14.32 20.58 -14.87
C GLU A 8 -13.40 21.74 -14.46
N ARG A 9 -13.82 22.53 -13.46
CA ARG A 9 -13.02 23.67 -12.98
C ARG A 9 -11.69 23.21 -12.35
N LYS A 10 -11.73 22.14 -11.57
CA LYS A 10 -10.51 21.53 -11.00
C LYS A 10 -9.59 20.96 -12.07
N GLN A 11 -10.14 20.34 -13.12
CA GLN A 11 -9.36 19.84 -14.25
C GLN A 11 -8.67 20.98 -15.01
N ALA A 12 -9.38 22.10 -15.23
CA ALA A 12 -8.81 23.28 -15.89
C ALA A 12 -7.71 23.96 -15.06
N GLU A 13 -7.86 24.05 -13.74
CA GLU A 13 -6.83 24.59 -12.83
C GLU A 13 -5.56 23.72 -12.82
N GLU A 14 -5.70 22.39 -12.90
CA GLU A 14 -4.58 21.44 -12.93
C GLU A 14 -3.82 21.45 -14.26
N GLU A 15 -4.49 21.76 -15.39
CA GLU A 15 -3.86 21.94 -16.71
C GLU A 15 -3.06 23.26 -16.79
N LEU A 16 -3.54 24.34 -16.19
CA LEU A 16 -2.84 25.63 -16.15
C LEU A 16 -1.53 25.59 -15.34
N LEU A 17 -1.49 24.73 -14.31
CA LEU A 17 -0.31 24.54 -13.46
C LEU A 17 0.76 23.63 -14.10
N GLY A 18 0.51 23.07 -15.29
CA GLY A 18 1.48 22.25 -16.01
C GLY A 18 1.85 20.92 -15.32
N VAL A 19 1.08 20.48 -14.32
CA VAL A 19 1.40 19.31 -13.47
C VAL A 19 1.00 17.98 -14.14
N ARG A 20 0.29 17.99 -15.27
CA ARG A 20 -0.11 16.74 -15.94
C ARG A 20 1.01 16.18 -16.82
N ASN A 21 1.64 15.12 -16.33
CA ASN A 21 1.97 13.98 -17.19
C ASN A 21 0.67 13.51 -17.87
N LYS A 22 0.73 13.25 -19.18
CA LYS A 22 -0.37 12.94 -20.12
C LYS A 22 -1.27 11.75 -19.73
N GLN A 23 -1.95 11.81 -18.58
CA GLN A 23 -2.88 10.76 -18.17
C GLN A 23 -4.22 11.04 -18.85
N GLU A 24 -4.44 10.44 -20.02
CA GLU A 24 -5.77 10.46 -20.66
C GLU A 24 -6.83 10.01 -19.64
N PRO A 25 -7.99 10.67 -19.58
CA PRO A 25 -9.09 10.19 -18.75
C PRO A 25 -9.35 8.73 -19.14
N PRO A 26 -9.52 7.80 -18.18
CA PRO A 26 -9.68 6.39 -18.48
C PRO A 26 -10.85 6.23 -19.46
N LYS A 27 -10.53 5.86 -20.70
CA LYS A 27 -11.53 5.65 -21.75
C LYS A 27 -12.37 4.45 -21.31
N LEU A 28 -13.65 4.72 -21.02
CA LEU A 28 -14.64 3.70 -20.73
C LEU A 28 -14.86 2.89 -22.02
N VAL A 29 -14.07 1.83 -22.22
CA VAL A 29 -14.26 0.94 -23.36
C VAL A 29 -15.51 0.11 -23.10
N THR A 30 -16.51 0.32 -23.94
CA THR A 30 -17.72 -0.47 -23.96
C THR A 30 -17.55 -1.60 -24.97
N PRO A 31 -17.38 -2.88 -24.58
CA PRO A 31 -17.56 -3.97 -25.50
C PRO A 31 -18.92 -3.83 -26.18
N PHE A 32 -18.90 -3.71 -27.50
CA PHE A 32 -20.08 -3.65 -28.34
C PHE A 32 -20.78 -5.01 -28.29
N ILE A 33 -22.00 -5.05 -27.74
CA ILE A 33 -22.84 -6.24 -27.81
C ILE A 33 -23.62 -6.14 -29.12
N GLN A 34 -23.42 -7.11 -30.00
CA GLN A 34 -24.15 -7.21 -31.26
C GLN A 34 -25.64 -7.35 -30.96
N LYS A 35 -26.45 -6.38 -31.39
CA LYS A 35 -27.90 -6.47 -31.31
C LYS A 35 -28.36 -7.57 -32.25
N VAL A 36 -28.94 -8.64 -31.71
CA VAL A 36 -29.66 -9.63 -32.52
C VAL A 36 -30.95 -8.95 -33.01
N GLU A 37 -31.19 -8.95 -34.32
CA GLU A 37 -32.25 -8.15 -34.96
C GLU A 37 -33.67 -8.71 -34.80
N THR A 38 -33.84 -9.90 -34.23
CA THR A 38 -35.15 -10.56 -34.10
C THR A 38 -35.41 -10.93 -32.65
N TYR A 39 -36.18 -10.08 -31.97
CA TYR A 39 -36.82 -10.42 -30.70
C TYR A 39 -38.33 -10.31 -30.90
N ASP A 40 -39.08 -11.29 -30.42
CA ASP A 40 -40.52 -11.11 -30.20
C ASP A 40 -40.67 -10.01 -29.16
N SER A 41 -41.22 -8.88 -29.59
CA SER A 41 -41.16 -7.61 -28.86
C SER A 41 -41.84 -7.70 -27.49
N VAL A 42 -42.81 -8.59 -27.35
CA VAL A 42 -43.66 -8.71 -26.17
C VAL A 42 -44.18 -10.13 -25.99
N VAL A 43 -43.97 -10.73 -24.81
CA VAL A 43 -44.49 -12.06 -24.44
C VAL A 43 -45.48 -11.92 -23.28
N ARG A 44 -46.61 -12.62 -23.37
CA ARG A 44 -47.59 -12.73 -22.28
C ARG A 44 -47.32 -14.02 -21.52
N ILE A 45 -46.81 -13.91 -20.30
CA ILE A 45 -46.55 -15.06 -19.43
C ILE A 45 -47.89 -15.48 -18.82
N ALA A 46 -48.22 -16.77 -18.90
CA ALA A 46 -49.46 -17.27 -18.32
C ALA A 46 -49.52 -16.97 -16.81
N GLY A 47 -50.59 -16.31 -16.35
CA GLY A 47 -50.77 -15.90 -14.95
C GLY A 47 -50.20 -14.51 -14.59
N SER A 48 -49.55 -13.79 -15.51
CA SER A 48 -49.15 -12.39 -15.27
C SER A 48 -50.28 -11.40 -15.60
N LEU A 49 -50.39 -10.31 -14.80
CA LEU A 49 -51.37 -9.24 -15.03
C LEU A 49 -51.05 -8.40 -16.28
N GLY A 50 -49.81 -8.47 -16.80
CA GLY A 50 -49.36 -7.67 -17.92
C GLY A 50 -48.48 -8.43 -18.91
N GLN A 51 -48.12 -7.75 -19.98
CA GLN A 51 -47.21 -8.19 -21.03
C GLN A 51 -45.76 -7.78 -20.70
N VAL A 52 -44.77 -8.65 -20.96
CA VAL A 52 -43.36 -8.41 -20.65
C VAL A 52 -42.55 -8.32 -21.94
N ALA A 53 -41.78 -7.24 -22.10
CA ALA A 53 -40.88 -7.07 -23.25
C ALA A 53 -39.61 -7.89 -23.06
N VAL A 54 -39.34 -8.82 -23.98
CA VAL A 54 -38.20 -9.75 -23.91
C VAL A 54 -36.85 -9.02 -24.07
N SER A 55 -36.85 -7.84 -24.69
CA SER A 55 -35.66 -6.99 -24.85
C SER A 55 -34.98 -6.63 -23.52
N THR A 56 -35.72 -6.61 -22.41
CA THR A 56 -35.18 -6.30 -21.08
C THR A 56 -34.27 -7.40 -20.52
N CYS A 57 -34.41 -8.64 -20.97
CA CYS A 57 -33.57 -9.77 -20.56
C CYS A 57 -32.22 -9.80 -21.28
N TYR A 58 -32.13 -9.18 -22.47
CA TYR A 58 -30.95 -9.22 -23.34
C TYR A 58 -30.04 -7.99 -23.22
N SER A 59 -30.42 -6.98 -22.43
CA SER A 59 -29.53 -5.87 -22.05
C SER A 59 -29.20 -5.90 -20.55
N PRO A 60 -28.46 -6.90 -20.04
CA PRO A 60 -28.02 -6.89 -18.66
C PRO A 60 -27.28 -5.57 -18.39
N ARG A 61 -27.63 -4.87 -17.29
CA ARG A 61 -26.92 -3.66 -16.88
C ARG A 61 -25.44 -4.03 -16.72
N ARG A 62 -24.58 -3.43 -17.53
CA ARG A 62 -23.15 -3.72 -17.53
C ARG A 62 -22.58 -3.32 -16.17
N ALA A 63 -21.97 -4.27 -15.47
CA ALA A 63 -21.16 -3.95 -14.31
C ALA A 63 -20.00 -3.06 -14.77
N ILE A 64 -19.90 -1.85 -14.21
CA ILE A 64 -18.75 -0.99 -14.42
C ILE A 64 -17.65 -1.57 -13.55
N ASP A 65 -16.68 -2.23 -14.17
CA ASP A 65 -15.48 -2.66 -13.47
C ASP A 65 -14.63 -1.41 -13.18
N ALA A 66 -14.75 -0.90 -11.96
CA ALA A 66 -13.99 0.24 -11.46
C ALA A 66 -12.64 -0.18 -10.86
N VAL A 67 -12.21 -1.44 -11.06
CA VAL A 67 -10.89 -1.90 -10.63
C VAL A 67 -9.84 -1.18 -11.46
N HIS A 68 -9.32 -0.12 -10.86
CA HIS A 68 -8.08 0.49 -11.29
C HIS A 68 -7.00 -0.59 -11.21
N HIS A 69 -6.49 -1.06 -12.35
CA HIS A 69 -5.15 -1.64 -12.44
C HIS A 69 -4.12 -0.53 -12.22
N ALA A 70 -4.21 0.17 -11.09
CA ALA A 70 -3.14 1.03 -10.65
C ALA A 70 -2.04 0.08 -10.15
N LEU A 71 -0.92 0.09 -10.88
CA LEU A 71 0.32 -0.52 -10.41
C LEU A 71 0.50 -0.10 -8.94
N VAL A 72 0.80 -1.06 -8.07
CA VAL A 72 0.91 -0.86 -6.61
C VAL A 72 1.77 0.37 -6.26
N GLU A 73 2.73 0.71 -7.11
CA GLU A 73 3.58 1.91 -7.05
C GLU A 73 2.81 3.24 -7.14
N GLU A 74 1.83 3.39 -8.04
CA GLU A 74 1.02 4.61 -8.18
C GLU A 74 -0.01 4.79 -7.06
N VAL A 75 -0.52 3.68 -6.51
CA VAL A 75 -1.45 3.70 -5.35
C VAL A 75 -0.73 4.15 -4.09
N ILE A 76 0.55 3.77 -3.93
CA ILE A 76 1.41 4.28 -2.87
C ILE A 76 1.70 5.78 -3.09
N GLY A 77 1.96 6.20 -4.33
CA GLY A 77 2.20 7.61 -4.66
C GLY A 77 1.04 8.56 -4.30
N ARG A 78 -0.22 8.22 -4.65
CA ARG A 78 -1.36 9.15 -4.50
C ARG A 78 -2.02 9.17 -3.12
N ARG A 79 -2.04 8.05 -2.39
CA ARG A 79 -2.59 7.99 -1.03
C ARG A 79 -1.58 8.40 0.04
N TYR A 80 -0.28 8.22 -0.23
CA TYR A 80 0.79 8.48 0.73
C TYR A 80 1.56 9.78 0.46
N SER A 81 1.20 10.55 -0.57
CA SER A 81 1.74 11.90 -0.81
C SER A 81 1.46 12.89 0.33
N LYS A 82 0.43 12.63 1.14
CA LYS A 82 0.09 13.42 2.34
C LYS A 82 0.73 12.89 3.62
N LEU A 83 1.32 11.70 3.58
CA LEU A 83 1.94 11.09 4.74
C LEU A 83 3.39 11.58 4.87
N PRO A 84 3.90 11.76 6.09
CA PRO A 84 5.26 12.21 6.30
C PRO A 84 6.28 11.30 5.59
N PRO A 85 7.39 11.83 5.04
CA PRO A 85 8.38 11.05 4.30
C PRO A 85 8.92 9.82 5.06
N TYR A 86 9.02 9.92 6.39
CA TYR A 86 9.47 8.81 7.25
C TYR A 86 8.48 7.62 7.25
N PHE A 87 7.18 7.88 7.03
CA PHE A 87 6.16 6.83 7.02
C PHE A 87 6.25 5.96 5.77
N VAL A 88 6.51 6.58 4.61
CA VAL A 88 6.74 5.84 3.35
C VAL A 88 7.97 4.93 3.50
N ARG A 89 9.05 5.45 4.10
CA ARG A 89 10.25 4.66 4.40
C ARG A 89 9.95 3.50 5.35
N PHE A 90 9.19 3.72 6.41
CA PHE A 90 8.78 2.65 7.32
C PHE A 90 8.07 1.50 6.60
N LEU A 91 7.13 1.82 5.70
CA LEU A 91 6.41 0.81 4.94
C LEU A 91 7.35 0.00 4.04
N GLN A 92 8.33 0.66 3.41
CA GLN A 92 9.34 -0.02 2.61
C GLN A 92 10.16 -1.01 3.45
N LEU A 93 10.62 -0.59 4.63
CA LEU A 93 11.35 -1.47 5.57
C LEU A 93 10.51 -2.67 5.99
N PHE A 94 9.22 -2.45 6.28
CA PHE A 94 8.31 -3.54 6.65
C PHE A 94 8.12 -4.54 5.52
N LEU A 95 7.96 -4.06 4.28
CA LEU A 95 7.85 -4.93 3.11
C LEU A 95 9.16 -5.72 2.86
N GLN A 96 10.32 -5.10 3.06
CA GLN A 96 11.61 -5.79 2.96
C GLN A 96 11.73 -6.89 4.01
N LEU A 97 11.39 -6.62 5.28
CA LEU A 97 11.42 -7.64 6.34
C LEU A 97 10.48 -8.80 6.04
N MET A 98 9.27 -8.52 5.55
CA MET A 98 8.31 -9.55 5.16
C MET A 98 8.88 -10.50 4.10
N LYS A 99 9.64 -9.97 3.11
CA LYS A 99 10.29 -10.80 2.09
C LYS A 99 11.34 -11.74 2.69
N VAL A 100 12.15 -11.24 3.63
CA VAL A 100 13.15 -12.05 4.35
C VAL A 100 12.46 -13.18 5.12
N GLU A 101 11.43 -12.87 5.90
CA GLU A 101 10.71 -13.88 6.69
C GLU A 101 9.96 -14.90 5.81
N GLU A 102 9.43 -14.48 4.66
CA GLU A 102 8.78 -15.37 3.70
C GLU A 102 9.80 -16.31 3.04
N ALA A 103 10.95 -15.79 2.63
CA ALA A 103 12.05 -16.59 2.09
C ALA A 103 12.52 -17.64 3.12
N GLN A 104 12.71 -17.23 4.37
CA GLN A 104 13.08 -18.13 5.46
C GLN A 104 12.00 -19.21 5.71
N ARG A 105 10.71 -18.84 5.69
CA ARG A 105 9.60 -19.81 5.84
C ARG A 105 9.57 -20.81 4.69
N LYS A 106 9.72 -20.36 3.45
CA LYS A 106 9.79 -21.26 2.28
C LYS A 106 10.96 -22.24 2.39
N MET A 107 12.11 -21.80 2.90
CA MET A 107 13.26 -22.68 3.16
C MET A 107 12.98 -23.71 4.26
N SER A 108 12.32 -23.32 5.35
CA SER A 108 11.97 -24.28 6.41
C SER A 108 11.02 -25.39 5.95
N LEU A 109 10.22 -25.13 4.90
CA LEU A 109 9.33 -26.12 4.29
C LEU A 109 10.01 -26.94 3.20
N ALA A 110 11.00 -26.36 2.50
CA ALA A 110 11.82 -27.03 1.49
C ALA A 110 13.00 -27.76 2.16
N LEU A 111 12.69 -28.82 2.92
CA LEU A 111 13.67 -29.74 3.48
C LEU A 111 14.40 -30.48 2.33
N GLY A 112 15.50 -29.95 1.79
CA GLY A 112 16.28 -30.74 0.82
C GLY A 112 17.43 -30.09 0.06
N GLU A 113 17.40 -28.79 -0.26
CA GLU A 113 18.44 -28.22 -1.13
C GLU A 113 19.35 -27.25 -0.36
N GLN A 114 20.58 -27.70 -0.11
CA GLN A 114 21.68 -26.88 0.40
C GLN A 114 22.05 -25.81 -0.64
N GLN A 115 21.32 -24.71 -0.67
CA GLN A 115 21.64 -23.56 -1.51
C GLN A 115 22.39 -22.46 -0.74
N PRO A 116 23.24 -21.66 -1.40
CA PRO A 116 24.02 -20.57 -0.80
C PRO A 116 23.18 -19.30 -0.51
N HIS A 117 21.87 -19.45 -0.26
CA HIS A 117 20.93 -18.33 -0.08
C HIS A 117 21.00 -17.66 1.30
N GLY A 118 21.73 -18.25 2.27
CA GLY A 118 21.95 -17.61 3.57
C GLY A 118 22.70 -16.27 3.46
N GLN A 119 23.55 -16.10 2.44
CA GLN A 119 24.31 -14.87 2.23
C GLN A 119 23.43 -13.74 1.67
N GLU A 120 22.47 -14.07 0.81
CA GLU A 120 21.53 -13.10 0.25
C GLU A 120 20.52 -12.60 1.30
N GLN A 121 20.08 -13.48 2.21
CA GLN A 121 19.28 -13.04 3.35
C GLN A 121 20.06 -12.11 4.28
N LYS A 122 21.33 -12.42 4.57
CA LYS A 122 22.18 -11.56 5.39
C LYS A 122 22.38 -10.18 4.77
N SER A 123 22.61 -10.09 3.46
CA SER A 123 22.75 -8.80 2.78
C SER A 123 21.44 -8.00 2.75
N GLN A 124 20.29 -8.68 2.61
CA GLN A 124 18.98 -8.02 2.72
C GLN A 124 18.73 -7.46 4.12
N VAL A 125 19.04 -8.23 5.17
CA VAL A 125 18.92 -7.77 6.57
C VAL A 125 19.87 -6.62 6.85
N GLU A 126 21.09 -6.67 6.33
CA GLU A 126 22.06 -5.58 6.45
C GLU A 126 21.56 -4.31 5.74
N SER A 127 20.96 -4.43 4.56
CA SER A 127 20.33 -3.31 3.86
C SER A 127 19.20 -2.68 4.68
N ILE A 128 18.35 -3.49 5.33
CA ILE A 128 17.31 -3.01 6.23
C ILE A 128 17.92 -2.24 7.41
N TYR A 129 18.99 -2.79 8.02
CA TYR A 129 19.68 -2.14 9.14
C TYR A 129 20.28 -0.78 8.76
N GLN A 130 20.95 -0.69 7.60
CA GLN A 130 21.50 0.58 7.12
C GLN A 130 20.40 1.60 6.82
N ALA A 131 19.26 1.14 6.30
CA ALA A 131 18.12 1.98 5.99
C ALA A 131 17.39 2.52 7.23
N LEU A 132 17.59 1.93 8.42
CA LEU A 132 17.09 2.49 9.69
C LEU A 132 17.82 3.78 10.10
N LYS A 133 19.00 4.08 9.54
CA LYS A 133 19.77 5.30 9.79
C LYS A 133 19.92 5.63 11.28
N ILE A 134 20.26 4.63 12.09
CA ILE A 134 20.40 4.78 13.55
C ILE A 134 21.57 5.73 13.83
N ARG A 135 21.24 6.97 14.23
CA ARG A 135 22.20 8.02 14.61
C ARG A 135 22.16 8.25 16.13
N ALA A 136 23.28 8.70 16.66
CA ALA A 136 23.29 9.29 18.00
C ALA A 136 22.62 10.66 17.88
N CYS A 137 21.46 10.81 18.52
CA CYS A 137 20.67 12.02 18.49
C CYS A 137 20.76 12.70 19.86
N SER A 138 20.80 14.03 19.90
CA SER A 138 20.73 14.79 21.16
C SER A 138 19.28 14.85 21.64
N SER A 139 19.04 15.20 22.91
CA SER A 139 17.67 15.31 23.46
C SER A 139 16.80 16.34 22.73
N GLU A 140 17.39 17.34 22.08
CA GLU A 140 16.67 18.39 21.35
C GLU A 140 16.17 17.93 19.98
N GLU A 141 16.84 16.95 19.37
CA GLU A 141 16.54 16.46 18.02
C GLU A 141 15.67 15.18 17.99
N GLU A 142 15.26 14.65 19.16
CA GLU A 142 14.55 13.37 19.28
C GLU A 142 13.24 13.33 18.49
N ALA A 143 12.56 14.47 18.37
CA ALA A 143 11.31 14.61 17.63
C ALA A 143 11.48 14.54 16.10
N GLU A 144 12.68 14.82 15.60
CA GLU A 144 13.00 14.83 14.17
C GLU A 144 13.69 13.54 13.72
N ASP A 145 14.23 12.78 14.67
CA ASP A 145 14.90 11.53 14.37
C ASP A 145 13.94 10.47 13.81
N GLU A 146 14.26 9.99 12.60
CA GLU A 146 13.42 9.04 11.87
C GLU A 146 13.31 7.69 12.57
N PHE A 147 14.38 7.23 13.21
CA PHE A 147 14.41 5.96 13.93
C PHE A 147 13.60 6.05 15.23
N LEU A 148 13.67 7.17 15.95
CA LEU A 148 12.83 7.39 17.12
C LEU A 148 11.36 7.59 16.73
N GLN A 149 11.06 8.33 15.66
CA GLN A 149 9.67 8.46 15.16
C GLN A 149 9.08 7.10 14.76
N LEU A 150 9.91 6.21 14.21
CA LEU A 150 9.52 4.82 13.94
C LEU A 150 9.12 4.09 15.23
N LEU A 151 9.88 4.24 16.31
CA LEU A 151 9.58 3.61 17.60
C LEU A 151 8.37 4.22 18.32
N CYS A 152 7.96 5.44 17.97
CA CYS A 152 6.80 6.11 18.55
C CYS A 152 5.45 5.54 18.07
N VAL A 153 5.43 4.62 17.09
CA VAL A 153 4.21 4.04 16.56
C VAL A 153 4.14 2.54 16.81
N ARG A 154 2.96 2.02 17.18
CA ARG A 154 2.71 0.59 17.40
C ARG A 154 3.27 -0.35 16.32
N LYS A 155 3.11 0.01 15.04
CA LYS A 155 3.60 -0.82 13.92
C LYS A 155 5.12 -0.81 13.81
N GLY A 156 5.78 0.28 14.17
CA GLY A 156 7.24 0.40 14.15
C GLY A 156 7.88 -0.42 15.27
N LYS A 157 7.32 -0.38 16.48
CA LYS A 157 7.71 -1.30 17.57
C LYS A 157 7.59 -2.76 17.15
N LYS A 158 6.48 -3.13 16.49
CA LYS A 158 6.29 -4.49 15.95
C LYS A 158 7.31 -4.85 14.87
N LEU A 159 7.69 -3.90 14.01
CA LEU A 159 8.76 -4.10 13.03
C LEU A 159 10.09 -4.39 13.72
N MET A 160 10.46 -3.59 14.72
CA MET A 160 11.72 -3.75 15.46
C MET A 160 11.78 -5.07 16.23
N ALA A 161 10.71 -5.43 16.94
CA ALA A 161 10.62 -6.71 17.63
C ALA A 161 10.81 -7.92 16.71
N ARG A 162 10.35 -7.82 15.45
CA ARG A 162 10.51 -8.86 14.43
C ARG A 162 11.87 -8.82 13.75
N LEU A 163 12.48 -7.64 13.61
CA LEU A 163 13.79 -7.47 12.98
C LEU A 163 14.93 -7.96 13.89
N LEU A 164 14.84 -7.68 15.20
CA LEU A 164 15.91 -7.97 16.18
C LEU A 164 16.46 -9.41 16.09
N PRO A 165 15.65 -10.48 15.97
CA PRO A 165 16.16 -11.85 15.84
C PRO A 165 17.00 -12.12 14.59
N HIS A 166 16.87 -11.30 13.54
CA HIS A 166 17.60 -11.46 12.29
C HIS A 166 18.93 -10.68 12.26
N LEU A 167 19.12 -9.74 13.19
CA LEU A 167 20.30 -8.88 13.24
C LEU A 167 21.50 -9.58 13.87
N THR A 168 22.70 -9.08 13.58
CA THR A 168 23.89 -9.50 14.31
C THR A 168 23.85 -8.98 15.75
N ARG A 169 24.61 -9.62 16.64
CA ARG A 169 24.69 -9.22 18.05
C ARG A 169 25.09 -7.75 18.20
N GLU A 170 26.10 -7.30 17.46
CA GLU A 170 26.59 -5.90 17.51
C GLU A 170 25.52 -4.90 17.06
N GLN A 171 24.76 -5.22 16.01
CA GLN A 171 23.66 -4.39 15.53
C GLN A 171 22.52 -4.29 16.55
N GLY A 172 22.17 -5.43 17.16
CA GLY A 172 21.17 -5.49 18.24
C GLY A 172 21.59 -4.68 19.46
N GLU A 173 22.85 -4.80 19.89
CA GLU A 173 23.41 -4.02 21.01
C GLU A 173 23.35 -2.51 20.72
N LYS A 174 23.72 -2.08 19.50
CA LYS A 174 23.63 -0.67 19.12
C LYS A 174 22.19 -0.15 19.17
N ILE A 175 21.24 -0.91 18.63
CA ILE A 175 19.81 -0.55 18.66
C ILE A 175 19.32 -0.41 20.10
N LEU A 176 19.61 -1.40 20.94
CA LEU A 176 19.20 -1.40 22.33
C LEU A 176 19.82 -0.22 23.08
N LEU A 177 21.10 0.07 22.85
CA LEU A 177 21.77 1.23 23.45
C LEU A 177 21.06 2.53 23.07
N THR A 178 20.75 2.73 21.79
CA THR A 178 20.00 3.92 21.34
C THR A 178 18.61 4.00 21.96
N ILE A 179 17.87 2.89 22.03
CA ILE A 179 16.54 2.85 22.66
C ILE A 179 16.65 3.20 24.15
N THR A 180 17.62 2.64 24.86
CA THR A 180 17.80 2.90 26.30
C THR A 180 18.17 4.35 26.58
N HIS A 181 19.00 4.96 25.73
CA HIS A 181 19.37 6.36 25.84
C HIS A 181 18.16 7.30 25.68
N HIS A 182 17.25 6.98 24.75
CA HIS A 182 16.06 7.77 24.45
C HIS A 182 14.78 7.24 25.12
N LEU A 183 14.90 6.35 26.10
CA LEU A 183 13.76 5.71 26.75
C LEU A 183 12.77 6.71 27.38
N PRO A 184 13.21 7.79 28.07
CA PRO A 184 12.28 8.76 28.65
C PRO A 184 11.39 9.45 27.60
N PHE A 185 11.93 9.72 26.41
CA PHE A 185 11.19 10.30 25.30
C PHE A 185 10.17 9.31 24.73
N LEU A 186 10.60 8.07 24.49
CA LEU A 186 9.74 7.02 23.95
C LEU A 186 8.57 6.70 24.90
N MET A 187 8.83 6.61 26.21
CA MET A 187 7.80 6.35 27.21
C MET A 187 6.73 7.45 27.26
N LYS A 188 7.12 8.73 27.13
CA LYS A 188 6.16 9.84 27.09
C LYS A 188 5.20 9.74 25.91
N LYS A 189 5.69 9.29 24.76
CA LYS A 189 4.87 9.10 23.56
C LYS A 189 4.05 7.81 23.61
N ASP A 190 4.50 6.80 24.34
CA ASP A 190 3.82 5.50 24.41
C ASP A 190 2.50 5.53 25.19
N LEU A 191 2.36 6.46 26.13
CA LEU A 191 1.14 6.69 26.92
C LEU A 191 -0.10 7.01 26.06
N LEU A 192 0.07 7.37 24.79
CA LEU A 192 -1.01 7.71 23.87
C LEU A 192 -1.43 6.53 22.98
N ASP A 193 -0.65 5.44 22.96
CA ASP A 193 -0.77 4.32 22.03
C ASP A 193 -1.33 3.04 22.69
N GLU A 194 -1.55 3.04 24.03
CA GLU A 194 -2.22 1.97 24.80
C GLU A 194 -3.75 2.01 24.73
#